data_AF-A0A1F7LN68-F1
#
_entry.id   AF-A0A1F7LN68-F1
#
_cell.length_a   1.000
_cell.length_b   1.000
_cell.length_c   1.000
_cell.angle_alpha   90.00
_cell.angle_beta   90.00
_cell.angle_gamma   90.00
#
_symmetry.space_group_name_H-M   'P 1'
#
loop_
_entity.id
_entity.type
_entity.pdbx_description
1 polymer ?
#
loop_
_entity_poly.entity_id
_entity_poly.type
_entity_poly.pdbx_seq_one_letter_code
_entity_poly.pdbx_strand_id
1 'polypeptide(L)'
;MTAVTRRLMLFFLFSLAAVACESVPEKQWYKPAGAYTLADFRNDEKACTRDRKLDEECLKARGWVPLSGDVAPTKAEPTPTRTRPTGRY
;
A
#
# COMPACT_ATOMS: atom_id res chain seq x y z
N MET A 1 -8.82 42.04 -16.25
CA MET A 1 -8.33 41.40 -15.01
C MET A 1 -8.98 40.04 -14.72
N THR A 2 -10.16 39.73 -15.29
CA THR A 2 -10.89 38.46 -15.14
C THR A 2 -10.21 37.22 -15.71
N ALA A 3 -9.42 37.38 -16.78
CA ALA A 3 -8.68 36.25 -17.38
C ALA A 3 -7.54 35.74 -16.49
N VAL A 4 -6.90 36.64 -15.73
CA VAL A 4 -5.80 36.31 -14.82
C VAL A 4 -6.34 35.64 -13.55
N THR A 5 -7.44 36.14 -12.99
CA THR A 5 -8.12 35.51 -11.85
C THR A 5 -8.68 34.14 -12.19
N ARG A 6 -9.24 33.95 -13.40
CA ARG A 6 -9.69 32.62 -13.87
C ARG A 6 -8.53 31.63 -14.05
N ARG A 7 -7.37 32.08 -14.54
CA ARG A 7 -6.16 31.23 -14.65
C ARG A 7 -5.61 30.85 -13.28
N LEU A 8 -5.56 31.79 -12.35
CA LEU A 8 -5.15 31.53 -10.96
C LEU A 8 -6.11 30.55 -10.27
N MET A 9 -7.41 30.69 -10.47
CA MET A 9 -8.39 29.77 -9.90
C MET A 9 -8.25 28.35 -10.44
N LEU A 10 -8.02 28.21 -11.76
CA LEU A 10 -7.76 26.91 -12.39
C LEU A 10 -6.46 26.28 -11.88
N PHE A 11 -5.40 27.06 -11.70
CA PHE A 11 -4.14 26.59 -11.14
C PHE A 11 -4.33 26.08 -9.70
N PHE A 12 -5.09 26.83 -8.89
CA PHE A 12 -5.37 26.48 -7.49
C PHE A 12 -6.22 25.20 -7.37
N LEU A 13 -7.24 25.05 -8.22
CA LEU A 13 -8.04 23.82 -8.33
C LEU A 13 -7.20 22.61 -8.75
N PHE A 14 -6.28 22.80 -9.70
CA PHE A 14 -5.38 21.73 -10.16
C PHE A 14 -4.39 21.31 -9.07
N SER A 15 -3.83 22.27 -8.33
CA SER A 15 -2.93 21.99 -7.20
C SER A 15 -3.63 21.26 -6.05
N LEU A 16 -4.89 21.59 -5.75
CA LEU A 16 -5.66 20.88 -4.72
C LEU A 16 -5.98 19.43 -5.11
N ALA A 17 -6.22 19.15 -6.39
CA ALA A 17 -6.46 17.79 -6.86
C ALA A 17 -5.21 16.89 -6.73
N ALA A 18 -4.01 17.47 -6.78
CA ALA A 18 -2.76 16.72 -6.74
C ALA A 18 -2.41 16.16 -5.35
N VAL A 19 -2.96 16.72 -4.25
CA VAL A 19 -2.66 16.24 -2.88
C VAL A 19 -3.45 14.98 -2.48
N ALA A 20 -4.43 14.58 -3.27
CA ALA A 20 -5.24 13.38 -3.03
C ALA A 20 -4.64 12.11 -3.67
N CYS A 21 -3.49 12.22 -4.33
CA CYS A 21 -2.85 11.12 -5.05
C CYS A 21 -1.58 10.62 -4.35
N GLU A 22 -1.48 10.76 -3.03
CA GLU A 22 -0.48 10.03 -2.25
C GLU A 22 -1.03 8.63 -1.98
N SER A 23 -0.88 7.74 -2.96
CA SER A 23 -1.15 6.32 -2.80
C SER A 23 -0.10 5.74 -1.87
N VAL A 24 -0.34 5.83 -0.56
CA VAL A 24 0.35 4.98 0.41
C VAL A 24 0.13 3.56 -0.10
N PRO A 25 1.19 2.76 -0.34
CA PRO A 25 1.02 1.38 -0.78
C PRO A 25 0.09 0.69 0.22
N GLU A 26 -1.09 0.29 -0.27
CA GLU A 26 -2.10 -0.38 0.54
C GLU A 26 -1.53 -1.73 0.96
N LYS A 27 -1.04 -1.78 2.20
CA LYS A 27 -0.43 -2.98 2.75
C LYS A 27 -1.46 -4.10 2.76
N GLN A 28 -1.18 -5.16 2.02
CA GLN A 28 -2.14 -6.27 1.90
C GLN A 28 -2.01 -7.24 3.08
N TRP A 29 -3.15 -7.73 3.59
CA TRP A 29 -3.20 -8.63 4.75
C TRP A 29 -3.97 -9.92 4.41
N TYR A 30 -3.52 -11.03 4.97
CA TYR A 30 -4.23 -12.32 4.89
C TYR A 30 -4.20 -13.04 6.22
N LYS A 31 -5.16 -13.93 6.43
CA LYS A 31 -5.21 -14.79 7.62
C LYS A 31 -4.85 -16.23 7.19
N PRO A 32 -3.68 -16.77 7.59
CA PRO A 32 -3.29 -18.13 7.24
C PRO A 32 -4.21 -19.19 7.86
N ALA A 33 -4.81 -18.86 9.00
CA ALA A 33 -5.65 -19.76 9.76
C ALA A 33 -7.13 -19.56 9.42
N GLY A 34 -7.65 -20.39 8.52
CA GLY A 34 -9.07 -20.60 8.30
C GLY A 34 -9.74 -19.68 7.28
N ALA A 35 -11.04 -19.91 7.07
CA ALA A 35 -11.88 -19.07 6.24
C ALA A 35 -12.19 -17.76 6.98
N TYR A 36 -11.99 -16.63 6.32
CA TYR A 36 -12.36 -15.30 6.81
C TYR A 36 -13.15 -14.57 5.74
N THR A 37 -13.98 -13.62 6.15
CA THR A 37 -14.71 -12.75 5.24
C THR A 37 -14.09 -11.36 5.19
N LEU A 38 -14.43 -10.60 4.16
CA LEU A 38 -14.08 -9.17 4.09
C LEU A 38 -14.74 -8.35 5.20
N ALA A 39 -15.85 -8.81 5.78
CA ALA A 39 -16.47 -8.14 6.92
C ALA A 39 -15.60 -8.29 8.18
N ASP A 40 -15.01 -9.47 8.39
CA ASP A 40 -14.11 -9.73 9.52
C ASP A 40 -12.87 -8.85 9.43
N PHE A 41 -12.25 -8.78 8.24
CA PHE A 41 -11.11 -7.91 8.01
C PHE A 41 -11.42 -6.44 8.34
N ARG A 42 -12.54 -5.90 7.81
CA ARG A 42 -12.92 -4.50 8.04
C ARG A 42 -13.21 -4.19 9.50
N ASN A 43 -13.73 -5.15 10.26
CA ASN A 43 -13.97 -4.98 11.69
C ASN A 43 -12.65 -4.95 12.46
N ASP A 44 -11.73 -5.85 12.14
CA ASP A 44 -10.41 -5.92 12.76
C ASP A 44 -9.55 -4.70 12.39
N GLU A 45 -9.57 -4.29 11.12
CA GLU A 45 -8.90 -3.09 10.62
C GLU A 45 -9.38 -1.84 11.37
N LYS A 46 -10.70 -1.65 11.50
CA LYS A 46 -11.26 -0.52 12.27
C LYS A 46 -10.88 -0.58 13.74
N ALA A 47 -10.89 -1.76 14.35
CA ALA A 47 -10.50 -1.93 15.74
C ALA A 47 -9.02 -1.65 15.98
N CYS A 48 -8.18 -1.91 14.98
CA CYS A 48 -6.72 -1.70 15.02
C CYS A 48 -6.28 -0.36 14.41
N THR A 49 -7.19 0.46 13.86
CA THR A 49 -6.83 1.77 13.31
C THR A 49 -6.84 2.84 14.40
N ARG A 50 -5.71 3.53 14.58
CA ARG A 50 -5.55 4.67 15.49
C ARG A 50 -4.89 5.83 14.77
N ASP A 51 -5.38 7.05 14.98
CA ASP A 51 -4.80 8.27 14.38
C ASP A 51 -4.62 8.18 12.85
N ARG A 52 -5.59 7.56 12.17
CA ARG A 52 -5.57 7.28 10.72
C ARG A 52 -4.41 6.38 10.26
N LYS A 53 -3.79 5.64 11.19
CA LYS A 53 -2.77 4.64 10.91
C LYS A 53 -3.22 3.28 11.42
N LEU A 54 -2.95 2.26 10.63
CA LEU A 54 -3.25 0.88 10.98
C LEU A 54 -2.16 0.35 11.91
N ASP A 55 -2.55 -0.10 13.11
CA ASP A 55 -1.66 -0.77 14.05
C ASP A 55 -1.40 -2.22 13.58
N GLU A 56 -0.20 -2.44 13.06
CA GLU A 56 0.23 -3.74 12.56
C GLU A 56 0.35 -4.80 13.66
N GLU A 57 0.71 -4.41 14.88
CA GLU A 57 0.87 -5.34 15.99
C GLU A 57 -0.50 -5.84 16.45
N CYS A 58 -1.49 -4.95 16.48
CA CYS A 58 -2.88 -5.30 16.74
C CYS A 58 -3.44 -6.28 15.69
N LEU A 59 -3.19 -6.05 14.40
CA LEU A 59 -3.63 -6.96 13.34
C LEU A 59 -2.94 -8.33 13.43
N LYS A 60 -1.62 -8.35 13.68
CA LYS A 60 -0.85 -9.59 13.88
C LYS A 60 -1.36 -10.38 15.07
N ALA A 61 -1.69 -9.72 16.19
CA ALA A 61 -2.28 -10.37 17.36
C ALA A 61 -3.64 -11.02 17.07
N ARG A 62 -4.40 -10.48 16.09
CA ARG A 62 -5.66 -11.06 15.59
C ARG A 62 -5.47 -12.17 14.55
N GLY A 63 -4.22 -12.48 14.22
CA GLY A 63 -3.82 -13.54 13.28
C GLY A 63 -3.68 -13.07 11.83
N TRP A 64 -3.73 -11.77 11.57
CA TRP A 64 -3.47 -11.22 10.25
C TRP A 64 -1.97 -11.13 9.98
N VAL A 65 -1.55 -11.66 8.84
CA VAL A 65 -0.17 -11.64 8.39
C VAL A 65 -0.08 -10.71 7.18
N PRO A 66 0.92 -9.83 7.09
CA PRO A 66 1.10 -9.02 5.91
C PRO A 66 1.52 -9.92 4.74
N LEU A 67 0.89 -9.76 3.57
CA LEU A 67 1.46 -10.31 2.36
C LEU A 67 2.75 -9.54 2.07
N SER A 68 3.83 -10.26 1.77
CA SER A 68 5.17 -9.71 1.54
C SER A 68 5.32 -8.88 0.25
N GLY A 69 4.26 -8.19 -0.21
CA GLY A 69 4.29 -7.30 -1.38
C GLY A 69 4.85 -5.90 -1.08
N ASP A 70 4.76 -5.46 0.18
CA ASP A 70 5.01 -4.05 0.56
C ASP A 70 6.18 -3.89 1.53
N VAL A 71 6.94 -4.97 1.80
CA VAL A 71 8.29 -4.80 2.35
C VAL A 71 9.06 -4.12 1.24
N ALA A 72 9.26 -2.80 1.36
CA ALA A 72 10.15 -2.05 0.48
C ALA A 72 11.38 -2.92 0.26
N PRO A 73 11.76 -3.23 -1.00
CA PRO A 73 12.80 -4.20 -1.26
C PRO A 73 14.00 -3.79 -0.43
N THR A 74 14.34 -4.59 0.59
CA THR A 74 15.58 -4.44 1.34
C THR A 74 16.63 -4.45 0.26
N LYS A 75 17.21 -3.28 -0.03
CA LYS A 75 18.08 -2.97 -1.16
C LYS A 75 18.82 -4.25 -1.54
N ALA A 76 18.36 -4.90 -2.61
CA ALA A 76 18.77 -6.26 -2.92
C ALA A 76 20.29 -6.29 -2.95
N GLU A 77 20.89 -6.99 -1.99
CA GLU A 77 22.27 -7.41 -2.11
C GLU A 77 22.36 -8.16 -3.46
N PRO A 78 23.35 -7.86 -4.31
CA PRO A 78 23.34 -8.37 -5.68
C PRO A 78 23.36 -9.90 -5.66
N THR A 79 22.19 -10.50 -5.92
CA THR A 79 22.05 -11.93 -6.11
C THR A 79 22.99 -12.35 -7.24
N PRO A 80 23.91 -13.31 -7.04
CA PRO A 80 24.76 -13.78 -8.11
C PRO A 80 23.87 -14.38 -9.22
N THR A 81 24.01 -13.84 -10.42
CA THR A 81 23.33 -14.28 -11.64
C THR A 81 23.36 -15.80 -11.76
N ARG A 82 22.21 -16.45 -11.62
CA ARG A 82 22.06 -17.88 -11.92
C ARG A 82 22.10 -18.03 -13.44
N THR A 83 23.27 -18.38 -13.97
CA THR A 83 23.49 -18.64 -15.39
C THR A 83 22.52 -19.72 -15.88
N ARG A 84 21.65 -19.35 -16.83
CA ARG A 84 20.72 -20.25 -17.53
C ARG A 84 21.54 -21.21 -18.40
N PRO A 85 21.44 -22.55 -18.24
CA PRO A 85 22.11 -23.46 -19.15
C PRO A 85 21.37 -23.45 -20.49
N THR A 86 22.05 -23.01 -21.54
CA THR A 86 21.62 -23.14 -22.93
C THR A 86 21.66 -24.61 -23.32
N GLY A 87 20.51 -25.28 -23.24
CA GLY A 87 20.32 -26.62 -23.79
C GLY A 87 20.40 -26.60 -25.31
N ARG A 88 21.26 -27.45 -25.86
CA ARG A 88 21.46 -27.70 -27.28
C ARG A 88 20.84 -29.07 -27.57
N TYR A 89 19.81 -29.10 -28.40
CA TYR A 89 19.34 -30.29 -29.13
C TYR A 89 19.16 -29.89 -30.58
#